data_AF-A0A0D2BIV2-F1
#
_entry.id   AF-A0A0D2BIV2-F1
#
_cell.length_a   1.000
_cell.length_b   1.000
_cell.length_c   1.000
_cell.angle_alpha   90.00
_cell.angle_beta   90.00
_cell.angle_gamma   90.00
#
_symmetry.space_group_name_H-M   'P 1'
#
loop_
_entity.id
_entity.type
_entity.pdbx_description
1 polymer ?
#
loop_
_entity_poly.entity_id
_entity_poly.type
_entity_poly.pdbx_seq_one_letter_code
_entity_poly.pdbx_strand_id
1 'polypeptide(L)'
;MFKSPSGVLIHLESRTCPSGTTPAQIDEWAFELPLSEDYTNDRYSRNKYRCSVCDSNFPKLSALFQHVESPACSANFSYYSNMEDLRAHIENEVEDMVDGSMDGSMDDSSDGYPW
;
A
#
# COMPACT_ATOMS: atom_id res chain seq x y z
N MET A 1 5.98 11.92 0.68
CA MET A 1 6.63 10.65 0.31
C MET A 1 6.75 9.77 1.55
N PHE A 2 6.12 8.60 1.53
CA PHE A 2 6.25 7.64 2.62
C PHE A 2 7.66 7.01 2.59
N LYS A 3 8.19 6.64 3.76
CA LYS A 3 9.53 6.04 3.88
C LYS A 3 9.50 4.52 4.00
N SER A 4 8.32 3.93 4.07
CA SER A 4 8.11 2.49 4.20
C SER A 4 6.72 2.08 3.69
N PRO A 5 6.57 0.85 3.18
CA PRO A 5 5.27 0.25 2.84
C PRO A 5 4.30 0.25 4.02
N SER A 6 4.78 -0.02 5.25
CA SER A 6 3.92 0.05 6.43
C SER A 6 3.28 1.41 6.65
N GLY A 7 4.03 2.50 6.41
CA GLY A 7 3.53 3.87 6.55
C GLY A 7 2.43 4.20 5.54
N VAL A 8 2.57 3.71 4.31
CA VAL A 8 1.54 3.81 3.27
C VAL A 8 0.28 3.06 3.70
N LEU A 9 0.42 1.81 4.13
CA LEU A 9 -0.71 0.98 4.56
C LEU A 9 -1.46 1.57 5.75
N ILE A 10 -0.75 2.13 6.75
CA ILE A 10 -1.39 2.83 7.87
C ILE A 10 -2.23 4.00 7.38
N HIS A 11 -1.72 4.75 6.40
CA HIS A 11 -2.42 5.87 5.80
C HIS A 11 -3.68 5.44 5.03
N LEU A 12 -3.62 4.35 4.26
CA LEU A 12 -4.77 3.83 3.53
C LEU A 12 -5.80 3.20 4.49
N GLU A 13 -5.34 2.43 5.49
CA GLU A 13 -6.21 1.77 6.47
C GLU A 13 -6.92 2.75 7.42
N SER A 14 -6.46 4.01 7.54
CA SER A 14 -7.12 5.03 8.37
C SER A 14 -8.45 5.51 7.78
N ARG A 15 -8.73 5.21 6.50
CA ARG A 15 -9.88 5.73 5.74
C ARG A 15 -9.93 7.25 5.62
N THR A 16 -8.81 7.92 5.87
CA THR A 16 -8.69 9.38 5.72
C THR A 16 -8.04 9.77 4.39
N CYS A 17 -7.67 8.79 3.57
CA CYS A 17 -7.09 9.04 2.26
C CYS A 17 -8.20 9.50 1.27
N PRO A 18 -7.99 10.61 0.53
CA PRO A 18 -8.93 11.08 -0.49
C PRO A 18 -9.14 10.10 -1.65
N SER A 19 -8.25 9.11 -1.83
CA SER A 19 -8.37 8.08 -2.86
C SER A 19 -9.61 7.18 -2.71
N GLY A 20 -10.22 7.17 -1.52
CA GLY A 20 -11.32 6.28 -1.21
C GLY A 20 -10.89 4.83 -0.95
N THR A 21 -9.59 4.54 -0.94
CA THR A 21 -9.07 3.21 -0.62
C THR A 21 -9.52 2.80 0.78
N THR A 22 -10.16 1.64 0.88
CA THR A 22 -10.65 1.10 2.14
C THR A 22 -9.80 -0.09 2.62
N PRO A 23 -9.81 -0.39 3.92
CA PRO A 23 -9.21 -1.63 4.43
C PRO A 23 -9.71 -2.90 3.75
N ALA A 24 -10.96 -2.90 3.25
CA ALA A 24 -11.52 -4.05 2.55
C ALA A 24 -10.88 -4.26 1.17
N GLN A 25 -10.53 -3.18 0.46
CA GLN A 25 -9.79 -3.28 -0.80
C GLN A 25 -8.36 -3.75 -0.56
N ILE A 26 -7.72 -3.31 0.51
CA ILE A 26 -6.39 -3.81 0.91
C ILE A 26 -6.45 -5.30 1.25
N ASP A 27 -7.48 -5.73 2.01
CA ASP A 27 -7.76 -7.15 2.26
C ASP A 27 -8.03 -7.90 0.95
N GLU A 28 -8.62 -7.27 -0.07
CA GLU A 28 -8.86 -7.90 -1.36
C GLU A 28 -7.56 -8.15 -2.13
N TRP A 29 -6.76 -7.10 -2.32
CA TRP A 29 -5.47 -7.18 -3.00
C TRP A 29 -4.54 -8.21 -2.35
N ALA A 30 -4.46 -8.21 -1.02
CA ALA A 30 -3.58 -9.13 -0.30
C ALA A 30 -3.98 -10.60 -0.43
N PHE A 31 -5.27 -10.90 -0.60
CA PHE A 31 -5.75 -12.29 -0.72
C PHE A 31 -5.79 -12.80 -2.17
N GLU A 32 -5.75 -11.91 -3.16
CA GLU A 32 -5.80 -12.27 -4.58
C GLU A 32 -4.43 -12.53 -5.20
N LEU A 33 -3.34 -12.13 -4.53
CA LEU A 33 -2.00 -12.41 -5.01
C LEU A 33 -1.67 -13.92 -4.95
N PRO A 34 -0.90 -14.46 -5.92
CA PRO A 34 -0.55 -15.88 -5.96
C PRO A 34 0.18 -16.39 -4.70
N LEU A 35 0.89 -15.50 -4.00
CA LEU A 35 1.65 -15.81 -2.79
C LEU A 35 0.87 -15.52 -1.50
N SER A 36 -0.45 -15.25 -1.58
CA SER A 36 -1.25 -14.89 -0.42
C SER A 36 -1.20 -15.94 0.70
N GLU A 37 -1.11 -17.23 0.37
CA GLU A 37 -1.00 -18.31 1.36
C GLU A 37 0.27 -18.21 2.22
N ASP A 38 1.32 -17.50 1.79
CA ASP A 38 2.54 -17.34 2.57
C ASP A 38 2.37 -16.36 3.75
N TYR A 39 1.38 -15.48 3.68
CA TYR A 39 1.24 -14.39 4.66
C TYR A 39 -0.20 -14.12 5.11
N THR A 40 -1.16 -14.93 4.64
CA THR A 40 -2.55 -14.87 5.07
C THR A 40 -2.96 -16.12 5.84
N ASN A 41 -3.97 -15.96 6.69
CA ASN A 41 -4.72 -17.03 7.33
C ASN A 41 -6.09 -17.13 6.65
N ASP A 42 -7.17 -17.23 7.43
CA ASP A 42 -8.53 -17.16 6.94
C ASP A 42 -8.95 -15.69 6.72
N ARG A 43 -9.62 -15.43 5.59
CA ARG A 43 -10.07 -14.08 5.17
C ARG A 43 -11.08 -13.45 6.12
N TYR A 44 -11.82 -14.27 6.85
CA TYR A 44 -12.82 -13.85 7.83
C TYR A 44 -12.28 -13.91 9.27
N SER A 45 -11.02 -14.30 9.45
CA SER A 45 -10.35 -14.27 10.75
C SER A 45 -10.16 -12.84 11.26
N ARG A 46 -10.16 -12.68 12.58
CA ARG A 46 -9.72 -11.43 13.21
C ARG A 46 -8.24 -11.15 12.91
N ASN A 47 -7.43 -12.19 12.81
CA ASN A 47 -6.01 -12.09 12.47
C ASN A 47 -5.77 -12.72 11.10
N LYS A 48 -6.16 -11.96 10.06
CA LYS A 48 -6.11 -12.39 8.66
C LYS A 48 -4.71 -12.62 8.14
N TYR A 49 -3.70 -12.07 8.81
CA TYR A 49 -2.33 -12.05 8.34
C TYR A 49 -1.43 -12.81 9.29
N ARG A 50 -0.43 -13.50 8.76
CA ARG A 50 0.60 -14.19 9.52
C ARG A 50 1.98 -13.88 8.97
N CYS A 51 2.96 -13.83 9.86
CA CYS A 51 4.35 -13.90 9.46
C CYS A 51 4.75 -15.38 9.34
N SER A 52 5.21 -15.83 8.18
CA SER A 52 5.62 -17.24 8.01
C SER A 52 6.94 -17.60 8.69
N VAL A 53 7.68 -16.61 9.20
CA VAL A 53 8.99 -16.85 9.85
C VAL A 53 8.83 -17.14 11.33
N CYS A 54 7.97 -16.40 12.02
CA CYS A 54 7.77 -16.53 13.46
C CYS A 54 6.33 -16.90 13.85
N ASP A 55 5.47 -17.17 12.87
CA ASP A 55 4.05 -17.54 13.01
C ASP A 55 3.20 -16.54 13.82
N SER A 56 3.68 -15.32 13.98
CA SER A 56 2.93 -14.24 14.62
C SER A 56 1.77 -13.80 13.73
N ASN A 57 0.61 -13.57 14.35
CA ASN A 57 -0.64 -13.28 13.65
C ASN A 57 -1.04 -11.82 13.87
N PHE A 58 -1.53 -11.17 12.80
CA PHE A 58 -1.83 -9.75 12.78
C PHE A 58 -3.22 -9.49 12.18
N PRO A 59 -3.96 -8.50 12.71
CA PRO A 59 -5.29 -8.15 12.21
C PRO A 59 -5.28 -7.25 10.97
N LYS A 60 -4.13 -6.63 10.68
CA LYS A 60 -3.95 -5.60 9.66
C LYS A 60 -2.69 -5.88 8.86
N LEU A 61 -2.70 -5.52 7.58
CA LEU A 61 -1.55 -5.71 6.72
C LEU A 61 -0.42 -4.75 7.12
N SER A 62 -0.78 -3.52 7.51
CA SER A 62 0.18 -2.56 8.07
C SER A 62 0.98 -3.15 9.24
N ALA A 63 0.31 -3.85 10.16
CA ALA A 63 0.94 -4.44 11.33
C ALA A 63 1.92 -5.58 10.97
N LEU A 64 1.59 -6.38 9.95
CA LEU A 64 2.52 -7.39 9.42
C LEU A 64 3.76 -6.71 8.80
N PHE A 65 3.56 -5.68 7.97
CA PHE A 65 4.67 -4.96 7.35
C PHE A 65 5.57 -4.28 8.41
N GLN A 66 4.99 -3.63 9.41
CA GLN A 66 5.76 -3.06 10.53
C GLN A 66 6.57 -4.12 11.28
N HIS A 67 6.00 -5.33 11.44
CA HIS A 67 6.66 -6.42 12.11
C HIS A 67 7.89 -6.91 11.33
N VAL A 68 7.78 -7.11 10.01
CA VAL A 68 8.90 -7.58 9.18
C VAL A 68 9.91 -6.47 8.85
N GLU A 69 9.50 -5.20 8.87
CA GLU A 69 10.38 -4.03 8.80
C GLU A 69 11.22 -3.86 10.07
N SER A 70 10.77 -4.43 11.18
CA SER A 70 11.43 -4.33 12.47
C SER A 70 12.44 -5.47 12.67
N PRO A 71 13.62 -5.19 13.27
CA PRO A 71 14.57 -6.24 13.66
C PRO A 71 14.01 -7.19 14.74
N ALA A 72 12.82 -6.91 15.29
CA ALA A 72 12.12 -7.79 16.21
C ALA A 72 11.62 -9.09 15.54
N CYS A 73 11.38 -9.07 14.23
CA CYS A 73 11.12 -10.29 13.49
C CYS A 73 12.45 -10.93 13.08
N SER A 74 12.66 -12.21 13.35
CA SER A 74 13.82 -12.96 12.83
C SER A 74 13.71 -13.26 11.33
N ALA A 75 12.88 -12.51 10.59
CA ALA A 75 12.76 -12.62 9.15
C ALA A 75 14.11 -12.34 8.48
N ASN A 76 14.55 -13.29 7.66
CA ASN A 76 15.69 -13.10 6.79
C ASN A 76 15.24 -12.34 5.53
N PHE A 77 16.14 -11.58 4.89
CA PHE A 77 15.85 -10.74 3.71
C PHE A 77 15.09 -11.46 2.58
N SER A 78 15.21 -12.80 2.49
CA SER A 78 14.49 -13.63 1.52
C SER A 78 12.96 -13.55 1.63
N TYR A 79 12.40 -13.18 2.79
CA TYR A 79 10.96 -13.02 2.95
C TYR A 79 10.48 -11.66 2.43
N TYR A 80 11.31 -10.62 2.50
CA TYR A 80 10.96 -9.36 1.81
C TYR A 80 10.67 -9.63 0.34
N SER A 81 11.48 -10.48 -0.29
CA SER A 81 11.34 -10.89 -1.69
C SER A 81 9.99 -11.54 -2.05
N ASN A 82 9.32 -12.25 -1.14
CA ASN A 82 8.01 -12.87 -1.44
C ASN A 82 6.83 -11.91 -1.25
N MET A 83 7.04 -10.81 -0.52
CA MET A 83 6.09 -9.71 -0.37
C MET A 83 6.36 -8.57 -1.35
N GLU A 84 7.41 -8.64 -2.17
CA GLU A 84 7.74 -7.57 -3.12
C GLU A 84 6.60 -7.33 -4.12
N ASP A 85 5.89 -8.38 -4.59
CA ASP A 85 4.75 -8.21 -5.49
C ASP A 85 3.61 -7.43 -4.82
N LEU A 86 3.31 -7.76 -3.55
CA LEU A 86 2.31 -7.05 -2.75
C LEU A 86 2.74 -5.61 -2.49
N ARG A 87 4.00 -5.41 -2.13
CA ARG A 87 4.59 -4.11 -1.91
C ARG A 87 4.53 -3.25 -3.17
N ALA A 88 4.96 -3.78 -4.31
CA ALA A 88 4.95 -3.08 -5.59
C ALA A 88 3.53 -2.74 -6.03
N HIS A 89 2.57 -3.64 -5.83
CA HIS A 89 1.16 -3.36 -6.08
C HIS A 89 0.66 -2.20 -5.22
N ILE A 90 0.92 -2.22 -3.90
CA ILE A 90 0.53 -1.12 -3.00
C ILE A 90 1.21 0.20 -3.38
N GLU A 91 2.50 0.17 -3.74
CA GLU A 91 3.24 1.37 -4.17
C GLU A 91 2.66 1.93 -5.48
N ASN A 92 2.38 1.09 -6.48
CA ASN A 92 1.81 1.52 -7.76
C ASN A 92 0.41 2.14 -7.60
N GLU A 93 -0.47 1.52 -6.80
CA GLU A 93 -1.79 2.08 -6.52
C GLU A 93 -1.71 3.46 -5.85
N VAL A 94 -0.61 3.75 -5.15
CA VAL A 94 -0.38 5.02 -4.43
C VAL A 94 0.32 6.06 -5.30
N GLU A 95 1.14 5.66 -6.28
CA GLU A 95 1.80 6.57 -7.22
C GLU A 95 0.84 7.19 -8.25
N ASP A 96 -0.20 6.47 -8.67
CA ASP A 96 -1.29 7.03 -9.50
C ASP A 96 -2.04 8.20 -8.82
N MET A 97 -1.76 8.46 -7.54
CA MET A 97 -2.33 9.57 -6.77
C MET A 97 -1.45 10.85 -6.75
N VAL A 98 -0.25 10.84 -7.35
CA VAL A 98 0.74 11.95 -7.26
C VAL A 98 0.91 12.75 -8.56
N ASP A 99 0.32 12.35 -9.70
CA ASP A 99 0.43 13.07 -10.98
C ASP A 99 -0.71 14.07 -11.27
N GLY A 100 -1.44 14.52 -10.25
CA GLY A 100 -2.53 15.49 -10.39
C GLY A 100 -2.12 16.97 -10.32
N SER A 101 -0.85 17.32 -10.52
CA SER A 101 -0.43 18.73 -10.53
C SER A 101 -0.74 19.36 -11.88
N MET A 102 -1.92 19.96 -11.96
CA MET A 102 -2.31 20.93 -13.00
C MET A 102 -1.26 22.06 -13.07
N ASP A 103 -0.40 22.07 -14.09
CA ASP A 103 0.20 23.32 -14.56
C ASP A 103 -0.76 23.97 -15.57
N GLY A 104 -1.79 24.60 -15.01
CA GLY A 104 -2.63 25.53 -15.76
C GLY A 104 -1.85 26.81 -16.02
N SER A 105 -1.19 26.89 -17.19
CA SER A 105 -0.83 28.18 -17.79
C SER A 105 -1.83 28.46 -18.91
N MET A 106 -3.02 28.96 -18.52
CA MET A 106 -3.84 29.75 -19.44
C MET A 106 -3.18 31.13 -19.52
N ASP A 107 -2.39 31.36 -20.56
CA ASP A 107 -2.07 32.72 -20.97
C ASP A 107 -3.33 33.35 -21.59
N ASP A 108 -4.10 34.04 -20.76
CA ASP A 108 -4.99 35.09 -21.23
C ASP A 108 -4.12 36.28 -21.66
N SER A 109 -4.03 36.51 -22.96
CA SER A 109 -3.69 37.82 -23.49
C SER A 109 -4.55 38.09 -24.71
N SER A 110 -5.63 38.76 -24.38
CA SER A 110 -6.53 39.44 -25.29
C SER A 110 -5.80 40.46 -26.16
N ASP A 111 -6.42 40.71 -27.32
CA ASP A 111 -6.37 41.93 -28.13
C ASP A 111 -5.30 42.09 -29.22
N GLY A 112 -5.80 42.16 -30.46
CA GLY A 112 -5.30 43.13 -31.43
C GLY A 112 -5.17 42.66 -32.88
N TYR A 113 -6.28 42.38 -33.57
CA TYR A 113 -6.34 42.72 -35.00
C TYR A 113 -6.44 44.25 -35.11
N PRO A 114 -5.68 44.88 -36.01
CA PRO A 114 -6.36 45.36 -37.21
C PRO A 114 -5.53 45.37 -38.51
N TRP A 115 -6.22 44.97 -39.60
CA TRP A 115 -5.98 45.12 -41.06
C TRP A 115 -4.67 44.64 -41.70
#